data_AF-A0A336N5R0-F1
#
_entry.id   AF-A0A336N5R0-F1
#
_cell.length_a   1.000
_cell.length_b   1.000
_cell.length_c   1.000
_cell.angle_alpha   90.00
_cell.angle_beta   90.00
_cell.angle_gamma   90.00
#
_symmetry.space_group_name_H-M   'P 1'
#
loop_
_entity.id
_entity.type
_entity.pdbx_description
1 polymer ?
#
loop_
_entity_poly.entity_id
_entity_poly.type
_entity_poly.pdbx_seq_one_letter_code
_entity_poly.pdbx_strand_id
1 'polypeptide(L)'
;MGLQEKIKKAEKLTENNTALTLNIAANYGGRWDIVQAAQQLAQQVQEQRLTVTEIDEVLLQQHLVTKDEPEVDLLIRTSGEQRISNFLLWQAAYAELYFSDVLWPDFNETEFHQAILSYQQRHRRFGGTE
;
A
#
# COMPACT_ATOMS: atom_id res chain seq x y z
N MET A 1 0.14 -20.44 20.97
CA MET A 1 0.78 -19.31 20.27
C MET A 1 -0.29 -18.61 19.44
N GLY A 2 -0.59 -17.34 19.76
CA GLY A 2 -1.60 -16.54 19.07
C GLY A 2 -1.16 -16.13 17.66
N LEU A 3 -2.08 -15.67 16.82
CA LEU A 3 -1.77 -15.20 15.46
C LEU A 3 -0.70 -14.09 15.47
N GLN A 4 -0.82 -13.12 16.37
CA GLN A 4 0.14 -12.01 16.50
C GLN A 4 1.55 -12.49 16.85
N GLU A 5 1.68 -13.53 17.69
CA GLU A 5 2.99 -14.09 18.04
C GLU A 5 3.64 -14.81 16.84
N LYS A 6 2.83 -15.48 16.01
CA LYS A 6 3.32 -16.12 14.78
C LYS A 6 3.81 -15.07 13.77
N ILE A 7 3.08 -13.96 13.63
CA ILE A 7 3.47 -12.83 12.76
C ILE A 7 4.81 -12.26 13.23
N LYS A 8 4.94 -11.90 14.51
CA LYS A 8 6.18 -11.38 15.08
C LYS A 8 7.37 -12.33 14.89
N LYS A 9 7.14 -13.64 15.03
CA LYS A 9 8.17 -14.65 14.78
C LYS A 9 8.61 -14.69 13.32
N ALA A 10 7.68 -14.57 12.38
CA ALA A 10 7.98 -14.53 10.95
C ALA A 10 8.76 -13.26 10.60
N GLU A 11 8.31 -12.08 11.05
CA GLU A 11 9.00 -10.80 10.86
C GLU A 11 10.43 -10.86 11.39
N LYS A 12 10.62 -11.35 12.62
CA LYS A 12 11.95 -11.47 13.23
C LYS A 12 12.87 -12.43 12.47
N LEU A 13 12.32 -13.52 11.94
CA LEU A 13 13.07 -14.50 11.17
C LEU A 13 13.58 -13.91 9.84
N THR A 14 12.83 -12.97 9.24
CA THR A 14 13.12 -12.41 7.92
C THR A 14 13.66 -10.99 7.94
N GLU A 15 13.91 -10.39 9.12
CA GLU A 15 14.24 -8.96 9.28
C GLU A 15 15.48 -8.49 8.50
N ASN A 16 16.42 -9.39 8.20
CA ASN A 16 17.67 -9.08 7.49
C ASN A 16 17.65 -9.51 6.01
N ASN A 17 16.51 -9.98 5.50
CA ASN A 17 16.39 -10.33 4.10
C ASN A 17 16.30 -9.07 3.24
N THR A 18 16.99 -9.07 2.09
CA THR A 18 17.06 -7.89 1.20
C THR A 18 16.55 -8.15 -0.21
N ALA A 19 16.25 -9.40 -0.56
CA ALA A 19 15.81 -9.77 -1.90
C ALA A 19 14.35 -9.37 -2.18
N LEU A 20 13.49 -9.42 -1.16
CA LEU A 20 12.06 -9.14 -1.27
C LEU A 20 11.49 -8.76 0.10
N THR A 21 10.69 -7.70 0.13
CA THR A 21 9.78 -7.40 1.23
C THR A 21 8.37 -7.86 0.85
N LEU A 22 7.73 -8.66 1.70
CA LEU A 22 6.35 -9.11 1.51
C LEU A 22 5.47 -8.54 2.62
N ASN A 23 4.59 -7.62 2.26
CA ASN A 23 3.61 -7.03 3.17
C ASN A 23 2.31 -7.81 3.15
N ILE A 24 1.94 -8.40 4.29
CA ILE A 24 0.66 -9.11 4.46
C ILE A 24 -0.30 -8.21 5.25
N ALA A 25 -1.26 -7.62 4.54
CA ALA A 25 -2.24 -6.71 5.11
C ALA A 25 -3.37 -7.46 5.85
N ALA A 26 -3.17 -7.77 7.12
CA ALA A 26 -4.16 -8.43 7.97
C ALA A 26 -4.96 -7.42 8.81
N ASN A 27 -6.30 -7.42 8.68
CA ASN A 27 -7.18 -6.44 9.32
C ASN A 27 -6.82 -4.98 8.98
N TYR A 28 -6.29 -4.76 7.78
CA TYR A 28 -5.91 -3.46 7.27
C TYR A 28 -7.06 -2.79 6.52
N GLY A 29 -7.11 -1.47 6.57
CA GLY A 29 -7.91 -0.66 5.65
C GLY A 29 -7.33 0.75 5.51
N GLY A 30 -7.25 1.26 4.28
CA GLY A 30 -6.61 2.56 3.99
C GLY A 30 -7.28 3.73 4.72
N ARG A 31 -8.61 3.72 4.86
CA ARG A 31 -9.32 4.72 5.68
C ARG A 31 -8.92 4.67 7.15
N TRP A 32 -8.76 3.47 7.71
CA TRP A 32 -8.33 3.32 9.10
C TRP A 32 -6.92 3.86 9.26
N ASP A 33 -6.02 3.53 8.35
CA ASP A 33 -4.63 3.96 8.34
C ASP A 33 -4.50 5.50 8.32
N ILE A 34 -5.19 6.16 7.37
CA ILE A 34 -5.24 7.62 7.27
C ILE A 34 -5.80 8.26 8.55
N VAL A 35 -6.86 7.68 9.14
CA VAL A 35 -7.42 8.18 10.41
C VAL A 35 -6.42 8.03 11.55
N GLN A 36 -5.70 6.91 11.65
CA GLN A 36 -4.67 6.72 12.68
C GLN A 36 -3.52 7.71 12.52
N ALA A 37 -3.05 7.97 11.30
CA ALA A 37 -2.02 8.96 11.04
C ALA A 37 -2.49 10.38 11.42
N ALA A 38 -3.70 10.77 11.01
CA ALA A 38 -4.27 12.06 11.35
C ALA A 38 -4.44 12.26 12.87
N GLN A 39 -4.87 11.22 13.59
CA GLN A 39 -4.99 11.27 15.06
C GLN A 39 -3.62 11.44 15.74
N GLN A 40 -2.58 10.74 15.28
CA GLN A 40 -1.23 10.89 15.80
C GLN A 40 -0.70 12.31 15.57
N LEU A 41 -0.92 12.88 14.38
CA LEU A 41 -0.53 14.26 14.08
C LEU A 41 -1.28 15.28 14.93
N ALA A 42 -2.60 15.11 15.07
CA ALA A 42 -3.41 15.99 15.91
C ALA A 42 -2.93 15.99 17.38
N GLN A 43 -2.55 14.82 17.90
CA GLN A 43 -1.98 14.70 19.24
C GLN A 43 -0.64 15.46 19.36
N GLN A 44 0.22 15.39 18.34
CA GLN A 44 1.47 16.13 18.31
C GLN A 44 1.25 17.65 18.27
N VAL A 45 0.21 18.12 17.57
CA VAL A 45 -0.18 19.54 17.56
C VAL A 45 -0.63 19.96 18.97
N GLN A 46 -1.47 19.14 19.61
CA GLN A 46 -1.96 19.42 20.97
C GLN A 46 -0.83 19.49 22.00
N GLU A 47 0.21 18.67 21.82
CA GLU A 47 1.43 18.65 22.63
C GLU A 47 2.43 19.76 22.29
N GLN A 48 2.09 20.66 21.35
CA GLN A 48 2.96 21.74 20.88
C GLN A 48 4.29 21.24 20.27
N ARG A 49 4.31 20.00 19.77
CA ARG A 49 5.47 19.41 19.07
C ARG A 49 5.48 19.73 17.58
N LEU A 50 4.33 20.07 17.00
CA LEU A 50 4.23 20.73 15.70
C LEU A 50 3.08 21.73 15.67
N THR A 51 3.02 22.50 14.60
CA THR A 51 1.91 23.36 14.21
C THR A 51 1.10 22.73 13.08
N VAL A 52 -0.18 23.09 12.95
CA VAL A 52 -1.06 22.56 11.88
C VAL A 52 -0.50 22.86 10.48
N THR A 53 0.20 23.97 10.31
CA THR A 53 0.80 24.39 9.04
C THR A 53 2.02 23.57 8.63
N GLU A 54 2.60 22.78 9.54
CA GLU A 54 3.68 21.84 9.25
C GLU A 54 3.15 20.48 8.76
N ILE A 55 1.83 20.23 8.80
CA ILE A 55 1.25 19.00 8.28
C ILE A 55 1.11 19.09 6.76
N ASP A 56 1.89 18.27 6.07
CA ASP A 56 1.83 18.06 4.62
C ASP A 56 1.70 16.56 4.26
N GLU A 57 1.71 16.25 2.95
CA GLU A 57 1.60 14.87 2.45
C GLU A 57 2.78 13.99 2.90
N VAL A 58 3.99 14.55 2.98
CA VAL A 58 5.20 13.84 3.41
C VAL A 58 5.08 13.46 4.88
N LEU A 59 4.67 14.42 5.71
CA LEU A 59 4.50 14.18 7.13
C LEU A 59 3.35 13.22 7.39
N LEU A 60 2.24 13.30 6.65
CA LEU A 60 1.17 12.31 6.78
C LEU A 60 1.64 10.90 6.42
N GLN A 61 2.38 10.74 5.30
CA GLN A 61 2.96 9.44 4.90
C GLN A 61 3.84 8.84 6.00
N GLN A 62 4.64 9.65 6.70
CA GLN A 62 5.49 9.20 7.82
C GLN A 62 4.71 8.65 9.02
N HIS A 63 3.40 8.94 9.11
CA HIS A 63 2.52 8.50 10.19
C HIS A 63 1.60 7.35 9.80
N LEU A 64 1.60 6.93 8.53
CA LEU A 64 0.89 5.73 8.08
C LEU A 64 1.63 4.46 8.54
N VAL A 65 0.92 3.35 8.66
CA VAL A 65 1.54 2.06 9.02
C VAL A 65 2.49 1.54 7.93
N THR A 66 2.35 2.06 6.71
CA THR A 66 3.17 1.75 5.53
C THR A 66 4.26 2.80 5.27
N LYS A 67 4.62 3.63 6.26
CA LYS A 67 5.59 4.74 6.09
C LYS A 67 6.94 4.33 5.46
N ASP A 68 7.37 3.09 5.67
CA ASP A 68 8.65 2.55 5.19
C ASP A 68 8.53 1.92 3.79
N GLU A 69 7.32 1.88 3.23
CA GLU A 69 7.01 1.28 1.94
C GLU A 69 6.95 2.33 0.83
N PRO A 70 7.37 1.97 -0.40
CA PRO A 70 7.20 2.84 -1.56
C PRO A 70 5.73 2.97 -1.97
N GLU A 71 5.47 3.94 -2.85
CA GLU A 71 4.20 4.04 -3.58
C GLU A 71 3.93 2.75 -4.40
N VAL A 72 2.66 2.46 -4.64
CA VAL A 72 2.25 1.31 -5.44
C VAL A 72 2.32 1.66 -6.91
N ASP A 73 3.19 0.96 -7.65
CA ASP A 73 3.26 1.07 -9.11
C ASP A 73 2.07 0.41 -9.81
N LEU A 74 1.72 -0.80 -9.38
CA LEU A 74 0.72 -1.66 -10.01
C LEU A 74 -0.14 -2.34 -8.95
N LEU A 75 -1.45 -2.08 -8.99
CA LEU A 75 -2.44 -2.76 -8.17
C LEU A 75 -3.17 -3.80 -9.01
N ILE A 76 -2.92 -5.08 -8.70
CA ILE A 76 -3.57 -6.22 -9.34
C ILE A 76 -4.76 -6.66 -8.49
N ARG A 77 -5.93 -6.81 -9.13
CA ARG A 77 -7.12 -7.37 -8.49
C ARG A 77 -7.76 -8.45 -9.36
N THR A 78 -7.97 -9.61 -8.76
CA THR A 78 -8.57 -10.79 -9.38
C THR A 78 -10.09 -10.80 -9.27
N SER A 79 -10.71 -11.84 -9.83
CA SER A 79 -12.14 -12.16 -9.80
C SER A 79 -13.09 -11.16 -10.48
N GLY A 80 -12.59 -10.37 -11.43
CA GLY A 80 -13.38 -9.46 -12.26
C GLY A 80 -13.87 -8.19 -11.56
N GLU A 81 -13.50 -7.99 -10.29
CA GLU A 81 -14.02 -6.89 -9.50
C GLU A 81 -13.25 -5.59 -9.71
N GLN A 82 -13.90 -4.59 -10.30
CA GLN A 82 -13.27 -3.31 -10.66
C GLN A 82 -13.43 -2.25 -9.56
N ARG A 83 -12.79 -2.49 -8.41
CA ARG A 83 -12.74 -1.54 -7.29
C ARG A 83 -11.45 -1.72 -6.49
N ILE A 84 -11.07 -0.73 -5.69
CA ILE A 84 -9.90 -0.84 -4.80
C ILE A 84 -10.27 -1.49 -3.46
N SER A 85 -11.54 -1.35 -3.02
CA SER A 85 -12.04 -1.88 -1.75
C SER A 85 -11.21 -1.49 -0.52
N ASN A 86 -10.88 -0.20 -0.38
CA ASN A 86 -10.21 0.33 0.81
C ASN A 86 -8.78 -0.25 1.02
N PHE A 87 -8.16 -0.77 -0.02
CA PHE A 87 -6.79 -1.29 0.03
C PHE A 87 -5.78 -0.24 -0.43
N LEU A 88 -4.73 0.01 0.37
CA LEU A 88 -3.64 0.96 0.11
C LEU A 88 -4.09 2.29 -0.52
N LEU A 89 -5.13 2.94 0.03
CA LEU A 89 -5.77 4.10 -0.61
C LEU A 89 -4.81 5.27 -0.84
N TRP A 90 -3.88 5.48 0.10
CA TRP A 90 -2.88 6.54 -0.01
C TRP A 90 -1.80 6.15 -1.02
N GLN A 91 -1.22 4.96 -0.85
CA GLN A 91 -0.10 4.49 -1.68
C GLN A 91 -0.50 4.14 -3.12
N ALA A 92 -1.80 3.90 -3.38
CA ALA A 92 -2.31 3.59 -4.71
C ALA A 92 -2.82 4.82 -5.47
N ALA A 93 -2.58 6.03 -4.97
CA ALA A 93 -3.10 7.26 -5.58
C ALA A 93 -2.69 7.43 -7.05
N TYR A 94 -1.48 6.98 -7.41
CA TYR A 94 -0.94 7.01 -8.77
C TYR A 94 -0.69 5.62 -9.37
N ALA A 95 -1.19 4.57 -8.72
CA ALA A 95 -1.00 3.20 -9.19
C ALA A 95 -1.75 2.95 -10.50
N GLU A 96 -1.12 2.20 -11.40
CA GLU A 96 -1.85 1.57 -12.49
C GLU A 96 -2.71 0.44 -11.94
N LEU A 97 -3.95 0.34 -12.42
CA LEU A 97 -4.90 -0.67 -11.97
C LEU A 97 -5.03 -1.77 -13.02
N TYR A 98 -4.81 -3.02 -12.62
CA TYR A 98 -4.99 -4.20 -13.44
C TYR A 98 -6.06 -5.11 -12.83
N PHE A 99 -7.17 -5.26 -13.53
CA PHE A 99 -8.28 -6.13 -13.13
C PHE A 99 -8.27 -7.39 -13.99
N SER A 100 -8.20 -8.56 -13.34
CA SER A 100 -8.27 -9.87 -13.99
C SER A 100 -9.55 -10.58 -13.62
N ASP A 101 -10.19 -11.22 -14.60
CA ASP A 101 -11.36 -12.07 -14.39
C ASP A 101 -10.99 -13.43 -13.75
N VAL A 102 -9.70 -13.78 -13.73
CA VAL A 102 -9.20 -15.02 -13.11
C VAL A 102 -9.44 -15.00 -11.60
N LEU A 103 -9.92 -16.10 -11.03
CA LEU A 103 -10.12 -16.24 -9.59
C LEU A 103 -8.78 -16.38 -8.86
N TRP A 104 -8.69 -15.87 -7.63
CA TRP A 104 -7.43 -15.92 -6.86
C TRP A 104 -6.77 -17.31 -6.76
N PRO A 105 -7.51 -18.41 -6.51
CA PRO A 105 -6.91 -19.75 -6.47
C PRO A 105 -6.30 -20.20 -7.81
N ASP A 106 -6.75 -19.64 -8.93
CA ASP A 106 -6.31 -19.97 -10.29
C ASP A 106 -5.25 -18.98 -10.83
N PHE A 107 -5.00 -17.87 -10.12
CA PHE A 107 -4.05 -16.84 -10.51
C PHE A 107 -2.61 -17.32 -10.30
N ASN A 108 -1.95 -17.69 -11.40
CA ASN A 108 -0.62 -18.30 -11.41
C ASN A 108 0.45 -17.37 -12.01
N GLU A 109 1.68 -17.88 -12.17
CA GLU A 109 2.82 -17.13 -12.71
C GLU A 109 2.56 -16.55 -14.11
N THR A 110 1.85 -17.30 -14.98
CA THR A 110 1.50 -16.82 -16.33
C THR A 110 0.59 -15.60 -16.24
N GLU A 111 -0.42 -15.64 -15.36
CA GLU A 111 -1.35 -14.51 -15.15
C GLU A 111 -0.64 -13.29 -14.54
N PHE A 112 0.29 -13.52 -13.60
CA PHE A 112 1.12 -12.47 -13.06
C PHE A 112 1.97 -11.81 -14.14
N HIS A 113 2.62 -12.59 -15.02
CA HIS A 113 3.38 -12.05 -16.15
C HIS A 113 2.51 -11.22 -17.11
N GLN A 114 1.25 -11.59 -17.34
CA GLN A 114 0.34 -10.77 -18.15
C GLN A 114 0.07 -9.41 -17.50
N ALA A 115 -0.12 -9.36 -16.18
CA ALA A 115 -0.28 -8.10 -15.45
C ALA A 115 0.96 -7.20 -15.57
N ILE A 116 2.16 -7.78 -15.46
CA ILE A 116 3.42 -7.06 -15.62
C ILE A 116 3.59 -6.54 -17.05
N LEU A 117 3.30 -7.35 -18.06
CA LEU A 117 3.35 -6.94 -19.47
C LEU A 117 2.38 -5.79 -19.75
N SER A 118 1.17 -5.85 -19.18
CA SER A 118 0.19 -4.76 -19.29
C SER A 118 0.72 -3.45 -18.70
N TYR A 119 1.36 -3.51 -17.52
CA TYR A 119 1.99 -2.34 -16.90
C TYR A 119 3.14 -1.78 -17.75
N GLN A 120 4.00 -2.64 -18.30
CA GLN A 120 5.15 -2.22 -19.13
C GLN A 120 4.75 -1.59 -20.48
N GLN A 121 3.63 -2.02 -21.07
CA GLN A 121 3.18 -1.53 -22.37
C GLN A 121 2.51 -0.15 -22.32
N ARG A 122 2.16 0.36 -21.13
CA ARG A 122 1.53 1.67 -21.03
C ARG A 122 2.53 2.78 -21.34
N HIS A 123 2.14 3.64 -22.27
CA HIS A 123 2.78 4.93 -22.45
C HIS A 123 2.51 5.80 -21.23
N ARG A 124 3.49 5.91 -20.34
CA ARG A 124 3.45 6.81 -19.21
C ARG A 124 3.32 8.24 -19.74
N ARG A 125 2.14 8.82 -19.56
CA ARG A 125 1.95 10.25 -19.77
C ARG A 125 2.71 10.92 -18.63
N PHE A 126 3.90 11.44 -18.91
CA PHE A 126 4.48 12.46 -18.04
C PHE A 126 3.39 13.51 -17.86
N GLY A 127 3.06 13.88 -16.63
CA GLY A 127 1.97 14.80 -16.27
C GLY A 127 2.16 16.24 -16.76
N GLY A 128 2.59 16.41 -18.01
CA GLY A 128 2.59 17.66 -18.74
C GLY A 128 1.18 17.90 -19.25
N THR A 129 0.62 19.01 -18.78
CA THR A 129 -0.27 19.87 -19.55
C THR A 129 0.00 19.76 -21.06
N GLU A 130 -0.99 19.32 -21.83
CA GLU A 130 -1.20 19.93 -23.15
C GLU A 130 -1.59 21.40 -22.97
#